data_AF-A0A5C6W0C5-F1
#
_entry.id   AF-A0A5C6W0C5-F1
#
_cell.length_a   1.000
_cell.length_b   1.000
_cell.length_c   1.000
_cell.angle_alpha   90.00
_cell.angle_beta   90.00
_cell.angle_gamma   90.00
#
_symmetry.space_group_name_H-M   'P 1'
#
loop_
_entity.id
_entity.type
_entity.pdbx_description
1 polymer ?
#
loop_
_entity_poly.entity_id
_entity_poly.type
_entity_poly.pdbx_seq_one_letter_code
_entity_poly.pdbx_strand_id
1 'polypeptide(L)' 'MEKVKYISMITAVFTQIIGIIFLFINITIAIGLFLVYFLSLAVLLVAFIKLRLDEKKEDDESDYRNY' A
#
# COMPACT_ATOMS: atom_id res chain seq x y z
N MET A 1 -5.82 -10.00 -1.36
CA MET A 1 -5.02 -8.78 -1.60
C MET A 1 -5.77 -7.49 -1.23
N GLU A 2 -7.08 -7.42 -1.43
CA GLU A 2 -7.85 -6.19 -1.18
C GLU A 2 -7.81 -5.67 0.26
N LYS A 3 -8.00 -6.54 1.26
CA LYS A 3 -7.94 -6.12 2.68
C LYS A 3 -6.59 -5.50 3.05
N VAL A 4 -5.48 -6.07 2.56
CA VAL A 4 -4.12 -5.55 2.79
C VAL A 4 -3.94 -4.17 2.15
N LYS A 5 -4.47 -3.98 0.93
CA LYS A 5 -4.49 -2.68 0.26
C LYS A 5 -5.24 -1.64 1.12
N TYR A 6 -6.46 -1.94 1.56
CA TYR A 6 -7.26 -1.00 2.36
C TYR A 6 -6.61 -0.65 3.70
N ILE A 7 -6.08 -1.64 4.42
CA ILE A 7 -5.38 -1.42 5.68
C ILE A 7 -4.16 -0.53 5.45
N SER A 8 -3.34 -0.85 4.44
CA SER A 8 -2.13 -0.06 4.12
C SER A 8 -2.47 1.37 3.72
N MET A 9 -3.57 1.57 2.98
CA MET A 9 -4.08 2.90 2.60
C MET A 9 -4.48 3.71 3.83
N ILE A 10 -5.30 3.13 4.71
CA ILE A 10 -5.75 3.78 5.94
C ILE A 10 -4.54 4.13 6.81
N THR A 11 -3.64 3.17 7.05
CA THR A 11 -2.43 3.38 7.84
C THR A 11 -1.57 4.49 7.24
N ALA A 12 -1.40 4.54 5.92
CA ALA A 12 -0.65 5.61 5.27
C ALA A 12 -1.30 6.99 5.51
N VAL A 13 -2.61 7.12 5.33
CA VAL A 13 -3.31 8.40 5.55
C VAL A 13 -3.17 8.87 7.00
N PHE A 14 -3.40 7.98 7.98
CA PHE A 14 -3.29 8.33 9.39
C PHE A 14 -1.86 8.71 9.79
N THR A 15 -0.87 7.91 9.40
CA THR A 15 0.54 8.19 9.73
C THR A 15 1.05 9.46 9.07
N GLN A 16 0.57 9.79 7.88
CA GLN A 16 0.88 11.06 7.22
C GLN A 16 0.30 12.26 7.99
N ILE A 17 -1.00 12.23 8.32
CA ILE A 17 -1.66 13.33 9.04
C ILE A 17 -1.02 13.53 10.41
N ILE A 18 -0.86 12.45 11.18
CA ILE A 18 -0.23 12.49 12.50
C ILE A 18 1.23 12.92 12.36
N GLY A 19 1.96 12.43 11.36
CA GLY A 19 3.35 12.80 11.10
C GLY A 19 3.52 14.30 10.86
N ILE A 20 2.64 14.92 10.07
CA ILE A 20 2.65 16.36 9.82
C ILE A 20 2.40 17.14 11.12
N ILE A 21 1.45 16.71 11.94
CA ILE A 21 1.19 17.35 13.25
C ILE A 21 2.44 17.25 14.14
N PHE A 22 3.08 16.09 14.17
CA PHE A 22 4.27 15.86 14.99
C PHE A 22 5.52 16.60 14.52
N LEU A 23 5.59 17.08 13.27
CA LEU A 23 6.72 17.92 12.82
C LEU A 23 6.89 19.17 13.69
N PHE A 24 5.78 19.70 14.21
CA PHE A 24 5.77 20.90 15.04
C PHE A 24 5.90 20.62 16.54
N ILE A 25 5.77 19.36 16.97
CA ILE A 25 5.80 18.94 18.37
C ILE A 25 7.09 18.20 18.71
N ASN A 26 7.42 17.17 17.92
CA ASN A 26 8.60 16.33 18.14
C ASN A 26 9.06 15.71 16.82
N ILE A 27 10.16 16.25 16.28
CA ILE A 27 10.71 15.85 14.99
C ILE A 27 11.17 14.38 14.97
N THR A 28 11.65 13.84 16.08
CA THR A 28 12.10 12.44 16.16
C THR A 28 10.92 11.48 15.97
N ILE A 29 9.78 11.77 16.60
CA ILE A 29 8.55 10.98 16.42
C ILE A 29 8.00 11.16 14.99
N ALA A 30 8.03 12.40 14.47
CA ALA A 30 7.60 12.68 13.11
C ALA A 30 8.37 11.85 12.07
N ILE A 31 9.71 11.78 12.18
CA ILE A 31 10.55 10.95 11.31
C ILE A 31 10.12 9.48 11.37
N GLY A 32 9.88 8.95 12.58
CA GLY A 32 9.39 7.58 12.75
C GLY A 32 8.05 7.34 12.04
N LEU A 33 7.10 8.27 12.16
CA LEU A 33 5.80 8.20 11.50
C LEU A 33 5.92 8.27 9.97
N PHE A 34 6.82 9.12 9.45
CA PHE A 34 7.07 9.19 8.01
C PHE A 34 7.74 7.93 7.46
N LEU A 35 8.57 7.24 8.24
CA LEU A 35 9.11 5.93 7.85
C LEU A 35 8.00 4.86 7.75
N VAL A 36 7.08 4.83 8.71
CA VAL A 36 5.92 3.92 8.67
C VAL A 36 5.01 4.24 7.49
N TYR A 37 4.78 5.53 7.23
CA TYR A 37 4.05 5.99 6.05
C TYR A 37 4.70 5.48 4.76
N PHE A 38 6.01 5.67 4.61
CA PHE A 38 6.76 5.23 3.44
C PHE A 38 6.68 3.70 3.24
N LEU A 39 6.83 2.92 4.32
CA LEU A 39 6.67 1.47 4.27
C LEU A 39 5.25 1.06 3.86
N SER A 40 4.24 1.75 4.37
CA SER A 40 2.83 1.49 4.02
C SER A 40 2.59 1.73 2.53
N LEU A 41 3.19 2.78 1.95
CA LEU A 41 3.15 3.02 0.51
C LEU A 41 3.88 1.94 -0.29
N ALA A 42 5.05 1.49 0.15
CA ALA A 42 5.78 0.42 -0.52
C ALA A 42 4.96 -0.88 -0.57
N VAL A 43 4.32 -1.25 0.55
CA VAL A 43 3.41 -2.40 0.61
C VAL A 43 2.22 -2.21 -0.32
N LEU A 44 1.64 -1.00 -0.36
CA LEU A 44 0.53 -0.67 -1.26
C LEU A 44 0.93 -0.88 -2.73
N LEU A 45 2.12 -0.41 -3.10
CA LEU A 45 2.65 -0.51 -4.46
C LEU A 45 2.83 -1.98 -4.87
N VAL A 46 3.44 -2.79 -4.01
CA VAL A 46 3.55 -4.25 -4.24
C VAL A 46 2.18 -4.91 -4.32
N ALA A 47 1.23 -4.50 -3.49
CA ALA A 47 -0.12 -5.05 -3.50
C ALA A 47 -0.85 -4.75 -4.82
N PHE A 48 -0.69 -3.56 -5.38
CA PHE A 48 -1.22 -3.20 -6.69
C PHE A 48 -0.56 -4.00 -7.82
N ILE A 49 0.77 -4.15 -7.80
CA ILE A 49 1.48 -4.93 -8.81
C ILE A 49 0.98 -6.38 -8.82
N LYS A 50 0.88 -6.99 -7.63
CA LYS A 50 0.38 -8.37 -7.51
C LYS A 50 -1.05 -8.52 -7.99
N LEU A 51 -1.94 -7.58 -7.64
CA LEU A 51 -3.33 -7.60 -8.12
C LEU A 51 -3.37 -7.63 -9.66
N ARG A 52 -2.56 -6.78 -10.32
CA ARG A 52 -2.47 -6.75 -11.79
C ARG A 52 -1.88 -8.02 -12.39
N LEU A 53 -0.94 -8.65 -11.70
CA LEU A 53 -0.33 -9.90 -12.17
C LEU A 53 -1.32 -11.06 -12.05
N ASP A 54 -2.09 -11.12 -10.96
CA ASP A 54 -3.12 -12.12 -10.72
C ASP A 54 -4.25 -11.97 -11.74
N GLU A 55 -4.74 -10.74 -12.00
CA GLU A 55 -5.73 -10.46 -13.07
C GLU A 55 -5.27 -10.99 -14.43
N LYS A 56 -4.01 -10.74 -14.79
CA LYS A 56 -3.46 -11.19 -16.07
C LYS A 56 -3.31 -12.71 -16.15
N LYS A 57 -3.01 -13.36 -15.03
CA LYS A 57 -2.90 -14.82 -14.96
C LYS A 57 -4.27 -15.48 -15.12
N GLU A 58 -5.32 -14.92 -14.50
CA GLU A 58 -6.69 -15.43 -14.68
C GLU A 58 -7.15 -15.31 -16.14
N ASP A 59 -6.82 -14.22 -16.83
CA ASP A 59 -7.11 -14.06 -18.27
C ASP A 59 -6.38 -15.10 -19.15
N ASP A 60 -5.10 -15.38 -18.87
CA ASP A 60 -4.30 -16.36 -19.63
C ASP A 60 -4.78 -17.82 -19.36
N GLU A 61 -5.25 -18.11 -18.14
CA GLU A 61 -5.73 -19.46 -17.75
C GLU A 61 -7.17 -19.72 -18.27
N SER A 62 -7.94 -18.68 -18.56
CA SER A 62 -9.28 -18.72 -19.14
C SER A 62 -9.28 -18.62 -20.68
N ASP A 63 -8.15 -18.82 -21.37
CA ASP A 63 -8.11 -18.78 -22.83
C ASP A 63 -8.77 -20.03 -23.45
N TYR A 64 -10.07 -19.93 -23.74
CA TYR A 64 -10.88 -20.96 -24.41
C TYR A 64 -10.50 -21.20 -25.89
N ARG A 65 -9.39 -20.63 -26.38
CA ARG A 65 -8.90 -20.80 -27.76
C ARG A 65 -8.25 -22.17 -28.05
N ASN A 66 -8.21 -23.07 -27.07
CA ASN A 66 -7.62 -24.40 -27.17
C ASN A 66 -8.65 -25.56 -27.22
N TYR A 67 -9.92 -25.29 -27.53
CA TYR A 67 -10.92 -26.32 -27.87
C TYR A 67 -11.26 -26.31 -29.35
#